data_AF-A0AAW8NX12-F1
#
_entry.id   AF-A0AAW8NX12-F1
#
_cell.length_a   1.000
_cell.length_b   1.000
_cell.length_c   1.000
_cell.angle_alpha   90.00
_cell.angle_beta   90.00
_cell.angle_gamma   90.00
#
_symmetry.space_group_name_H-M   'P 1'
#
loop_
_entity.id
_entity.type
_entity.pdbx_description
1 polymer ?
#
loop_
_entity_poly.entity_id
_entity_poly.type
_entity_poly.pdbx_seq_one_letter_code
_entity_poly.pdbx_strand_id
1 'polypeptide(L)'
;MGGKAAKVRIQRANKGAGRPRKANVERFPCGKIKPFETEKDNISVAISARRRIHGFGRTVDDETVKSPFAGYTLGRMFLDGLITAEQRQAGDDYAEAIARYHKTTGIPAPSPRAQSLFSVKGHEGEVTESLADRARKASNRMMALQGILLRCQDGPQVRSTVYNVTVMDYEHLRQMPPQQLLWLRRGLIALRGARVG
;
A
#
# COMPACT_ATOMS: atom_id res chain seq x y z
N MET A 1 -61.64 5.11 17.17
CA MET A 1 -60.74 5.21 18.34
C MET A 1 -59.81 3.99 18.38
N GLY A 2 -58.56 4.12 17.93
CA GLY A 2 -57.61 3.01 17.90
C GLY A 2 -57.07 2.68 19.30
N GLY A 3 -57.37 1.47 19.79
CA GLY A 3 -57.06 1.02 21.14
C GLY A 3 -55.56 1.03 21.48
N LYS A 4 -55.25 1.09 22.79
CA LYS A 4 -53.89 1.17 23.35
C LYS A 4 -52.91 0.15 22.74
N ALA A 5 -53.40 -1.04 22.34
CA ALA A 5 -52.63 -2.08 21.68
C ALA A 5 -52.09 -1.69 20.28
N ALA A 6 -52.85 -0.92 19.49
CA ALA A 6 -52.42 -0.45 18.17
C ALA A 6 -51.28 0.57 18.27
N LYS A 7 -51.34 1.47 19.26
CA LYS A 7 -50.27 2.45 19.54
C LYS A 7 -48.96 1.77 19.97
N VAL A 8 -49.03 0.70 20.77
CA VAL A 8 -47.85 -0.05 21.21
C VAL A 8 -47.21 -0.84 20.05
N ARG A 9 -48.01 -1.42 19.14
CA ARG A 9 -47.51 -2.10 17.94
C ARG A 9 -46.80 -1.14 16.98
N ILE A 10 -47.34 0.06 16.76
CA ILE A 10 -46.70 1.10 15.93
C ILE A 10 -45.40 1.60 16.59
N GLN A 11 -45.37 1.76 17.92
CA GLN A 11 -44.15 2.09 18.66
C GLN A 11 -43.06 1.02 18.56
N ARG A 12 -43.44 -0.27 18.52
CA ARG A 12 -42.48 -1.39 18.36
C ARG A 12 -42.01 -1.54 16.92
N ALA A 13 -42.87 -1.28 15.93
CA ALA A 13 -42.50 -1.32 14.51
C ALA A 13 -41.50 -0.21 14.13
N ASN A 14 -41.58 0.97 14.77
CA ASN A 14 -40.66 2.09 14.54
C ASN A 14 -39.38 2.04 15.40
N LYS A 15 -39.30 1.15 16.39
CA LYS A 15 -38.05 0.83 17.08
C LYS A 15 -37.32 -0.23 16.24
N GLY A 16 -36.71 0.25 15.16
CA GLY A 16 -36.00 -0.56 14.17
C GLY A 16 -35.22 -1.71 14.80
N ALA A 17 -35.41 -2.90 14.22
CA ALA A 17 -34.77 -4.15 14.61
C ALA A 17 -33.24 -4.07 14.41
N GLY A 18 -32.56 -3.44 15.37
CA GLY A 18 -31.12 -3.22 15.33
C GLY A 18 -30.60 -2.61 16.64
N ARG A 19 -29.27 -2.47 16.72
CA ARG A 19 -28.59 -1.88 17.88
C ARG A 19 -29.19 -0.50 18.20
N PRO A 20 -29.54 -0.22 19.47
CA PRO A 20 -30.03 1.09 19.89
C PRO A 20 -29.11 2.22 19.40
N ARG A 21 -29.71 3.27 18.85
CA ARG A 21 -28.95 4.43 18.35
C ARG A 21 -28.30 5.15 19.54
N LYS A 22 -27.03 5.55 19.39
CA LYS A 22 -26.32 6.37 20.39
C LYS A 22 -27.09 7.68 20.61
N ALA A 23 -27.45 7.96 21.86
CA ALA A 23 -28.16 9.16 22.29
C ALA A 23 -27.23 10.40 22.25
N ASN A 24 -27.80 11.58 22.06
CA ASN A 24 -27.12 12.88 22.07
C ASN A 24 -26.04 13.06 20.99
N VAL A 25 -26.31 12.61 19.76
CA VAL A 25 -25.38 12.76 18.64
C VAL A 25 -26.08 13.37 17.44
N GLU A 26 -25.52 14.46 16.92
CA GLU A 26 -26.01 15.08 15.69
C GLU A 26 -25.81 14.17 14.48
N ARG A 27 -26.78 14.20 13.55
CA ARG A 27 -26.79 13.32 12.38
C ARG A 27 -27.08 14.11 11.11
N PHE A 28 -26.55 13.61 10.00
CA PHE A 28 -26.99 14.02 8.67
C PHE A 28 -28.40 13.48 8.40
N PRO A 29 -29.16 14.08 7.46
CA PRO A 29 -30.48 13.56 7.05
C PRO A 29 -30.47 12.08 6.62
N CYS A 30 -29.33 11.59 6.11
CA CYS A 30 -29.12 10.17 5.77
C CYS A 30 -28.89 9.24 6.98
N GLY A 31 -29.01 9.74 8.22
CA GLY A 31 -28.88 8.96 9.46
C GLY A 31 -27.46 8.70 9.96
N LYS A 32 -26.44 9.06 9.17
CA LYS A 32 -25.02 9.02 9.60
C LYS A 32 -24.75 10.04 10.69
N ILE A 33 -23.90 9.69 11.67
CA ILE A 33 -23.42 10.61 12.70
C ILE A 33 -22.58 11.70 12.04
N LYS A 34 -22.81 12.97 12.39
CA LYS A 34 -21.94 14.06 11.96
C LYS A 34 -20.61 13.95 12.71
N PRO A 35 -19.47 13.94 12.01
CA PRO A 35 -18.19 14.07 12.66
C PRO A 35 -18.10 15.45 13.32
N PHE A 36 -17.71 15.47 14.59
CA PHE A 36 -17.45 16.70 15.36
C PHE A 36 -16.01 17.21 15.15
N GLU A 37 -15.09 16.30 14.87
CA GLU A 37 -13.67 16.59 14.67
C GLU A 37 -13.44 17.21 13.29
N THR A 38 -12.57 18.22 13.24
CA THR A 38 -12.18 18.83 11.98
C THR A 38 -11.23 17.91 11.21
N GLU A 39 -11.09 18.14 9.91
CA GLU A 39 -10.13 17.39 9.08
C GLU A 39 -8.69 17.50 9.63
N LYS A 40 -8.33 18.66 10.18
CA LYS A 40 -7.03 18.88 10.82
C LYS A 40 -6.84 17.99 12.04
N ASP A 41 -7.87 17.83 12.87
CA ASP A 41 -7.82 16.97 14.05
C ASP A 41 -7.61 15.51 13.66
N ASN A 42 -8.35 15.04 12.65
CA ASN A 42 -8.20 13.69 12.12
C ASN A 42 -6.79 13.41 11.56
N ILE A 43 -6.25 14.36 10.78
CA ILE A 43 -4.91 14.26 10.21
C ILE A 43 -3.83 14.29 11.30
N SER A 44 -4.03 15.07 12.36
CA SER A 44 -3.07 15.16 13.48
C SER A 44 -2.85 13.82 14.19
N VAL A 45 -3.91 13.00 14.31
CA VAL A 45 -3.82 11.64 14.87
C VAL A 45 -2.98 10.75 13.96
N ALA A 46 -3.16 10.85 12.65
CA ALA A 46 -2.35 10.08 11.69
C ALA A 46 -0.88 10.51 11.71
N ILE A 47 -0.59 11.82 11.80
CA ILE A 47 0.77 12.36 11.89
C ILE A 47 1.44 11.89 13.18
N SER A 48 0.78 12.02 14.33
CA SER A 48 1.33 11.59 15.62
C SER A 48 1.60 10.09 15.66
N ALA A 49 0.70 9.27 15.10
CA ALA A 49 0.91 7.84 14.96
C ALA A 49 2.12 7.51 14.06
N ARG A 50 2.25 8.17 12.90
CA ARG A 50 3.40 8.00 11.99
C ARG A 50 4.71 8.40 12.65
N ARG A 51 4.75 9.51 13.38
CA ARG A 51 5.94 9.94 14.12
C ARG A 51 6.39 8.88 15.13
N ARG A 52 5.43 8.30 15.87
CA ARG A 52 5.71 7.24 16.85
C ARG A 52 6.22 5.95 16.19
N ILE A 53 5.57 5.50 15.12
CA ILE A 53 5.87 4.20 14.48
C ILE A 53 7.18 4.26 13.69
N HIS A 54 7.37 5.31 12.89
CA HIS A 54 8.52 5.43 11.98
C HIS A 54 9.68 6.23 12.57
N GLY A 55 9.62 6.57 13.86
CA GLY A 55 10.70 7.24 14.58
C GLY A 55 11.03 8.64 14.05
N PHE A 56 10.09 9.33 13.38
CA PHE A 56 10.32 10.73 13.00
C PHE A 56 10.43 11.58 14.29
N GLY A 57 11.58 12.21 14.48
CA GLY A 57 11.80 13.12 15.61
C GLY A 57 10.77 14.25 15.63
N ARG A 58 10.56 14.86 16.79
CA ARG A 58 9.66 16.02 16.95
C ARG A 58 10.05 17.21 16.07
N THR A 59 11.31 17.25 15.64
CA THR A 59 11.92 18.30 14.80
C THR A 59 11.69 18.11 13.30
N VAL A 60 11.23 16.94 12.86
CA VAL A 60 10.90 16.70 11.45
C VAL A 60 9.62 17.46 11.12
N ASP A 61 9.59 18.15 9.99
CA ASP A 61 8.43 18.94 9.57
C ASP A 61 7.17 18.08 9.30
N ASP A 62 5.99 18.63 9.59
CA ASP A 62 4.71 17.93 9.41
C ASP A 62 4.44 17.56 7.94
N GLU A 63 4.89 18.38 6.96
CA GLU A 63 4.71 18.07 5.54
C GLU A 63 5.54 16.85 5.13
N THR A 64 6.71 16.66 5.73
CA THR A 64 7.52 15.46 5.53
C THR A 64 6.81 14.20 6.04
N VAL A 65 6.12 14.30 7.18
CA VAL A 65 5.37 13.17 7.77
C VAL A 65 4.07 12.88 7.00
N LYS A 66 3.44 13.92 6.46
CA LYS A 66 2.24 13.80 5.60
C LYS A 66 2.57 13.21 4.23
N SER A 67 3.79 13.45 3.74
CA SER A 67 4.24 13.01 2.43
C SER A 67 3.85 11.56 2.13
N PRO A 68 3.37 11.24 0.91
CA PRO A 68 3.10 9.87 0.50
C PRO A 68 4.32 8.96 0.68
N PHE A 69 5.54 9.52 0.56
CA PHE A 69 6.80 8.78 0.72
C PHE A 69 7.02 8.26 2.15
N ALA A 70 6.40 8.86 3.15
CA ALA A 70 6.49 8.36 4.53
C ALA A 70 5.77 6.99 4.71
N GLY A 71 4.95 6.57 3.74
CA GLY A 71 4.13 5.36 3.83
C GLY A 71 4.87 4.04 3.62
N TYR A 72 6.03 4.04 2.96
CA TYR A 72 6.79 2.83 2.60
C TYR A 72 8.30 3.02 2.77
N THR A 73 9.04 1.93 2.88
CA THR A 73 10.46 1.89 3.29
C THR A 73 11.34 2.66 2.32
N LEU A 74 11.20 2.41 1.02
CA LEU A 74 11.97 3.13 -0.01
C LEU A 74 11.70 4.64 0.02
N GLY A 75 10.44 5.04 0.19
CA GLY A 75 10.06 6.44 0.33
C GLY A 75 10.66 7.09 1.59
N ARG A 76 10.67 6.37 2.72
CA ARG A 76 11.34 6.82 3.94
C ARG A 76 12.86 6.98 3.75
N MET A 77 13.51 6.05 3.05
CA MET A 77 14.94 6.17 2.70
C MET A 77 15.24 7.40 1.83
N PHE A 78 14.30 7.79 0.96
CA PHE A 78 14.41 9.03 0.19
C PHE A 78 14.29 10.27 1.08
N LEU A 79 13.34 10.28 2.02
CA LEU A 79 13.19 11.37 2.99
C LEU A 79 14.41 11.49 3.93
N ASP A 80 15.06 10.37 4.25
CA ASP A 80 16.31 10.33 5.02
C ASP A 80 17.54 10.77 4.20
N GLY A 81 17.40 11.03 2.89
CA GLY A 81 18.49 11.41 2.00
C GLY A 81 19.44 10.25 1.63
N LEU A 82 19.06 9.00 1.90
CA LEU A 82 19.89 7.83 1.61
C LEU A 82 19.88 7.45 0.11
N ILE A 83 18.85 7.86 -0.63
CA ILE A 83 18.71 7.61 -2.06
C ILE A 83 18.23 8.87 -2.78
N THR A 84 18.50 8.96 -4.08
CA THR A 84 18.07 10.10 -4.91
C THR A 84 16.62 9.95 -5.38
N ALA A 85 16.02 11.05 -5.85
CA ALA A 85 14.66 11.03 -6.42
C ALA A 85 14.55 10.06 -7.61
N GLU A 86 15.58 9.98 -8.45
CA GLU A 86 15.63 9.04 -9.58
C GLU A 86 15.69 7.58 -9.12
N GLN A 87 16.48 7.30 -8.08
CA GLN A 87 16.61 5.96 -7.51
C GLN A 87 15.30 5.50 -6.88
N ARG A 88 14.64 6.38 -6.11
CA ARG A 88 13.28 6.12 -5.57
C ARG A 88 12.32 5.79 -6.71
N GLN A 89 12.26 6.64 -7.73
CA GLN A 89 11.33 6.48 -8.85
C GLN A 89 11.61 5.17 -9.62
N ALA A 90 12.88 4.77 -9.78
CA ALA A 90 13.22 3.48 -10.40
C ALA A 90 12.77 2.28 -9.55
N GLY A 91 12.84 2.38 -8.23
CA GLY A 91 12.32 1.37 -7.32
C GLY A 91 10.79 1.28 -7.33
N ASP A 92 10.10 2.42 -7.41
CA ASP A 92 8.63 2.48 -7.51
C ASP A 92 8.14 1.79 -8.81
N ASP A 93 8.78 2.07 -9.95
CA ASP A 93 8.47 1.41 -11.22
C ASP A 93 8.73 -0.10 -11.19
N TYR A 94 9.82 -0.51 -10.54
CA TYR A 94 10.13 -1.92 -10.35
C TYR A 94 9.05 -2.60 -9.50
N ALA A 95 8.66 -1.99 -8.37
CA ALA A 95 7.58 -2.51 -7.52
C ALA A 95 6.25 -2.61 -8.29
N GLU A 96 5.93 -1.63 -9.14
CA GLU A 96 4.74 -1.66 -10.00
C GLU A 96 4.80 -2.81 -11.02
N ALA A 97 5.96 -3.02 -11.66
CA ALA A 97 6.13 -4.11 -12.63
C ALA A 97 5.94 -5.49 -11.97
N ILE A 98 6.48 -5.68 -10.75
CA ILE A 98 6.31 -6.91 -9.99
C ILE A 98 4.85 -7.08 -9.54
N ALA A 99 4.20 -6.03 -9.05
CA ALA A 99 2.79 -6.07 -8.66
C ALA A 99 1.88 -6.41 -9.86
N ARG A 100 2.17 -5.86 -11.04
CA ARG A 100 1.46 -6.15 -12.28
C ARG A 100 1.63 -7.62 -12.68
N TYR A 101 2.85 -8.15 -12.60
CA TYR A 101 3.13 -9.56 -12.84
C TYR A 101 2.23 -10.46 -11.99
N HIS A 102 2.30 -10.34 -10.65
CA HIS A 102 1.48 -11.14 -9.73
C HIS A 102 -0.03 -11.03 -10.01
N LYS A 103 -0.51 -9.82 -10.29
CA LYS A 103 -1.93 -9.58 -10.62
C LYS A 103 -2.36 -10.26 -11.91
N THR A 104 -1.53 -10.24 -12.95
CA THR A 104 -1.89 -10.77 -14.27
C THR A 104 -1.70 -12.28 -14.40
N THR A 105 -0.74 -12.86 -13.68
CA THR A 105 -0.46 -14.31 -13.73
C THR A 105 -1.27 -15.11 -12.72
N GLY A 106 -1.97 -14.44 -11.80
CA GLY A 106 -2.72 -15.10 -10.73
C GLY A 106 -1.83 -15.69 -9.63
N ILE A 107 -0.51 -15.44 -9.67
CA ILE A 107 0.41 -15.86 -8.62
C ILE A 107 0.16 -14.97 -7.39
N PRO A 108 -0.11 -15.54 -6.21
CA PRO A 108 -0.34 -14.76 -5.01
C PRO A 108 0.85 -13.84 -4.71
N ALA A 109 0.55 -12.67 -4.16
CA ALA A 109 1.58 -11.72 -3.76
C ALA A 109 2.51 -12.35 -2.69
N PRO A 110 3.81 -12.04 -2.71
CA PRO A 110 4.82 -12.67 -1.87
C PRO A 110 4.74 -12.26 -0.39
N SER A 111 4.17 -11.09 -0.11
CA SER A 111 3.93 -10.63 1.26
C SER A 111 2.50 -10.96 1.70
N PRO A 112 2.28 -11.27 3.00
CA PRO A 112 0.95 -11.46 3.56
C PRO A 112 0.21 -10.11 3.53
N ARG A 113 -0.42 -9.83 2.40
CA ARG A 113 -1.42 -8.77 2.28
C ARG A 113 -2.75 -9.33 2.76
N ALA A 114 -3.65 -8.46 3.22
CA ALA A 114 -5.03 -8.84 3.48
C ALA A 114 -5.65 -9.34 2.17
N GLN A 115 -5.55 -10.65 1.92
CA GLN A 115 -6.18 -11.30 0.78
C GLN A 115 -7.66 -11.37 1.12
N SER A 116 -8.50 -10.76 0.28
CA SER A 116 -9.93 -11.01 0.38
C SER A 116 -10.15 -12.48 0.02
N LEU A 117 -10.34 -13.33 1.03
CA LEU A 117 -10.61 -14.76 0.86
C LEU A 117 -11.82 -15.00 -0.06
N PHE A 118 -12.77 -14.05 -0.07
CA PHE A 118 -13.95 -14.06 -0.94
C PHE A 118 -13.70 -13.53 -2.36
N SER A 119 -12.54 -12.92 -2.61
CA SER A 119 -12.08 -12.48 -3.94
C SER A 119 -11.23 -13.53 -4.64
N VAL A 120 -10.93 -14.67 -3.99
CA VAL A 120 -10.31 -15.83 -4.63
C VAL A 120 -11.36 -16.50 -5.50
N LYS A 121 -11.68 -15.88 -6.63
CA LYS A 121 -12.36 -16.57 -7.72
C LYS A 121 -11.32 -17.48 -8.37
N GLY A 122 -11.59 -18.79 -8.40
CA GLY A 122 -10.99 -19.64 -9.42
C GLY A 122 -11.25 -19.00 -10.78
N HIS A 123 -10.35 -19.18 -11.75
CA HIS A 123 -10.50 -18.60 -13.08
C HIS A 123 -11.82 -19.10 -13.71
N GLU A 124 -12.91 -18.37 -13.53
CA GLU A 124 -14.16 -18.56 -14.25
C GLU A 124 -14.03 -17.80 -15.57
N GLY A 125 -13.63 -18.51 -16.62
CA GLY A 125 -13.74 -18.01 -17.98
C GLY A 125 -12.49 -18.21 -18.83
N GLU A 126 -12.74 -18.49 -20.11
CA GLU A 126 -11.75 -18.61 -21.16
C GLU A 126 -10.73 -17.48 -21.10
N VAL A 127 -9.45 -17.87 -21.18
CA VAL A 127 -8.34 -16.91 -21.33
C VAL A 127 -8.55 -16.22 -22.67
N THR A 128 -9.20 -15.05 -22.66
CA THR A 128 -9.22 -14.20 -23.85
C THR A 128 -7.78 -13.96 -24.27
N GLU A 129 -7.49 -14.01 -25.57
CA GLU A 129 -6.15 -13.81 -26.15
C GLU A 129 -5.47 -12.54 -25.58
N SER A 130 -6.28 -11.51 -25.30
CA SER A 130 -5.88 -10.26 -24.65
C SER A 130 -5.32 -10.38 -23.22
N LEU A 131 -5.76 -11.38 -22.45
CA LEU A 131 -5.30 -11.61 -21.07
C LEU A 131 -4.01 -12.43 -21.08
N ALA A 132 -3.91 -13.44 -21.94
CA ALA A 132 -2.68 -14.19 -22.17
C ALA A 132 -1.53 -13.27 -22.60
N ASP A 133 -1.79 -12.34 -23.53
CA ASP A 133 -0.77 -11.39 -23.99
C ASP A 133 -0.35 -10.40 -22.91
N ARG A 134 -1.28 -9.94 -22.06
CA ARG A 134 -0.95 -9.09 -20.91
C ARG A 134 -0.09 -9.82 -19.89
N ALA A 135 -0.43 -11.07 -19.58
CA ALA A 135 0.37 -11.91 -18.69
C ALA A 135 1.76 -12.17 -19.28
N ARG A 136 1.87 -12.48 -20.58
CA ARG A 136 3.14 -12.67 -21.27
C ARG A 136 4.02 -11.41 -21.23
N LYS A 137 3.45 -10.23 -21.53
CA LYS A 137 4.18 -8.95 -21.45
C LYS A 137 4.66 -8.65 -20.03
N ALA A 138 3.82 -8.90 -19.02
CA ALA A 138 4.19 -8.70 -17.62
C ALA A 138 5.31 -9.66 -17.16
N SER A 139 5.21 -10.94 -17.53
CA SER A 139 6.25 -11.95 -17.27
C SER A 139 7.57 -11.60 -17.94
N ASN A 140 7.56 -11.22 -19.22
CA ASN A 140 8.76 -10.81 -19.95
C ASN A 140 9.41 -9.58 -19.31
N ARG A 141 8.60 -8.57 -18.91
CA ARG A 141 9.11 -7.39 -18.23
C ARG A 141 9.75 -7.74 -16.89
N MET A 142 9.10 -8.59 -16.10
CA MET A 142 9.62 -9.07 -14.81
C MET A 142 10.95 -9.79 -14.98
N MET A 143 11.04 -10.73 -15.94
CA MET A 143 12.27 -11.47 -16.24
C MET A 143 13.41 -10.55 -16.73
N ALA A 144 13.10 -9.57 -17.57
CA ALA A 144 14.08 -8.58 -18.03
C ALA A 144 14.65 -7.78 -16.86
N LEU A 145 13.79 -7.29 -15.96
CA LEU A 145 14.21 -6.52 -14.78
C LEU A 145 15.05 -7.39 -13.81
N GLN A 146 14.68 -8.65 -13.60
CA GLN A 146 15.49 -9.58 -12.82
C GLN A 146 16.87 -9.82 -13.46
N GLY A 147 16.91 -10.00 -14.78
CA GLY A 147 18.16 -10.16 -15.53
C GLY A 147 19.09 -8.95 -15.41
N ILE A 148 18.54 -7.74 -15.38
CA ILE A 148 19.33 -6.50 -15.16
C ILE A 148 19.97 -6.52 -13.77
N LEU A 149 19.21 -6.84 -12.72
CA LEU A 149 19.72 -6.89 -11.35
C LEU A 149 20.77 -7.99 -11.18
N LEU A 150 20.58 -9.15 -11.79
CA LEU A 150 21.53 -10.28 -11.72
C LEU A 150 22.84 -10.01 -12.46
N ARG A 151 22.84 -9.11 -13.45
CA ARG A 151 24.07 -8.69 -14.18
C ARG A 151 24.88 -7.64 -13.43
N CYS A 152 24.36 -7.06 -12.35
CA CYS A 152 25.14 -6.18 -11.50
C CYS A 152 26.28 -6.95 -10.80
N GLN A 153 27.34 -6.26 -10.43
CA GLN A 153 28.31 -6.81 -9.47
C GLN A 153 27.59 -7.10 -8.15
N ASP A 154 27.82 -8.29 -7.58
CA ASP A 154 27.05 -8.90 -6.47
C ASP A 154 25.57 -9.14 -6.82
N GLY A 155 25.29 -9.56 -8.06
CA GLY A 155 23.95 -9.67 -8.63
C GLY A 155 22.89 -10.36 -7.75
N PRO A 156 23.16 -11.53 -7.16
CA PRO A 156 22.21 -12.18 -6.24
C PRO A 156 21.86 -11.32 -5.02
N GLN A 157 22.84 -10.66 -4.42
CA GLN A 157 22.68 -9.77 -3.27
C GLN A 157 21.93 -8.50 -3.68
N VAL A 158 22.32 -7.87 -4.78
CA VAL A 158 21.64 -6.69 -5.35
C VAL A 158 20.16 -7.00 -5.61
N ARG A 159 19.86 -8.11 -6.29
CA ARG A 159 18.48 -8.54 -6.57
C ARG A 159 17.69 -8.72 -5.27
N SER A 160 18.25 -9.45 -4.31
CA SER A 160 17.61 -9.74 -3.03
C SER A 160 17.31 -8.45 -2.25
N THR A 161 18.31 -7.57 -2.11
CA THR A 161 18.15 -6.30 -1.39
C THR A 161 17.11 -5.40 -2.06
N VAL A 162 17.16 -5.23 -3.38
CA VAL A 162 16.16 -4.42 -4.11
C VAL A 162 14.77 -5.00 -3.91
N TYR A 163 14.59 -6.32 -4.06
CA TYR A 163 13.30 -6.97 -3.88
C TYR A 163 12.75 -6.81 -2.46
N ASN A 164 13.59 -7.03 -1.45
CA ASN A 164 13.20 -6.94 -0.05
C ASN A 164 12.79 -5.52 0.37
N VAL A 165 13.44 -4.49 -0.19
CA VAL A 165 13.08 -3.09 0.08
C VAL A 165 11.85 -2.65 -0.70
N THR A 166 11.80 -2.95 -2.01
CA THR A 166 10.78 -2.36 -2.90
C THR A 166 9.47 -3.15 -2.97
N VAL A 167 9.55 -4.49 -2.88
CA VAL A 167 8.38 -5.37 -3.03
C VAL A 167 7.89 -5.86 -1.67
N MET A 168 8.81 -6.33 -0.82
CA MET A 168 8.48 -6.84 0.51
C MET A 168 8.29 -5.73 1.55
N ASP A 169 8.82 -4.53 1.27
CA ASP A 169 8.69 -3.35 2.13
C ASP A 169 9.17 -3.60 3.56
N TYR A 170 10.30 -4.28 3.72
CA TYR A 170 10.84 -4.62 5.03
C TYR A 170 11.43 -3.40 5.75
N GLU A 171 10.75 -2.95 6.82
CA GLU A 171 11.12 -1.73 7.55
C GLU A 171 12.54 -1.77 8.15
N HIS A 172 13.00 -2.94 8.63
CA HIS A 172 14.34 -3.07 9.22
C HIS A 172 15.47 -2.76 8.22
N LEU A 173 15.18 -2.77 6.92
CA LEU A 173 16.14 -2.43 5.87
C LEU A 173 16.30 -0.91 5.67
N ARG A 174 15.46 -0.08 6.29
CA ARG A 174 15.65 1.39 6.28
C ARG A 174 17.02 1.81 6.81
N GLN A 175 17.48 1.15 7.89
CA GLN A 175 18.77 1.37 8.53
C GLN A 175 19.78 0.26 8.20
N MET A 176 19.75 -0.23 6.96
CA MET A 176 20.64 -1.30 6.52
C MET A 176 22.13 -0.91 6.62
N PRO A 177 23.04 -1.89 6.77
CA PRO A 177 24.49 -1.63 6.75
C PRO A 177 24.95 -0.96 5.44
N PRO A 178 26.07 -0.20 5.45
CA PRO A 178 26.58 0.52 4.27
C PRO A 178 26.77 -0.36 3.03
N GLN A 179 27.20 -1.62 3.23
CA GLN A 179 27.38 -2.58 2.14
C GLN A 179 26.05 -2.93 1.45
N GLN A 180 24.97 -3.13 2.22
CA GLN A 180 23.64 -3.38 1.65
C GLN A 180 23.08 -2.15 0.96
N LEU A 181 23.36 -0.95 1.50
CA LEU A 181 22.96 0.30 0.86
C LEU A 181 23.65 0.49 -0.49
N LEU A 182 24.92 0.09 -0.59
CA LEU A 182 25.65 0.06 -1.87
C LEU A 182 24.97 -0.87 -2.88
N TRP A 183 24.58 -2.07 -2.47
CA TRP A 183 23.85 -3.01 -3.34
C TRP A 183 22.50 -2.45 -3.79
N LEU A 184 21.74 -1.83 -2.89
CA LEU A 184 20.47 -1.18 -3.22
C LEU A 184 20.69 -0.09 -4.28
N ARG A 185 21.61 0.84 -4.04
CA ARG A 185 21.91 1.94 -4.97
C ARG A 185 22.34 1.42 -6.33
N ARG A 186 23.22 0.40 -6.37
CA ARG A 186 23.66 -0.23 -7.62
C ARG A 186 22.49 -0.80 -8.42
N GLY A 187 21.59 -1.52 -7.75
CA GLY A 187 20.39 -2.07 -8.38
C GLY A 187 19.43 -1.00 -8.90
N LEU A 188 19.16 0.04 -8.10
CA LEU A 188 18.28 1.15 -8.51
C LEU A 188 18.86 1.94 -9.69
N ILE A 189 20.18 2.14 -9.72
CA ILE A 189 20.88 2.77 -10.86
C ILE A 189 20.76 1.92 -12.12
N ALA A 190 20.93 0.60 -12.01
CA ALA A 190 20.79 -0.31 -13.14
C ALA A 190 19.35 -0.32 -13.69
N LEU A 191 18.35 -0.32 -12.81
CA LEU A 191 16.93 -0.26 -13.18
C LEU A 191 16.53 1.06 -13.83
N ARG A 192 17.15 2.18 -13.43
CA ARG A 192 16.95 3.48 -14.09
C ARG A 192 17.24 3.40 -15.60
N GLY A 193 18.29 2.69 -16.00
CA GLY A 193 18.63 2.49 -17.42
C GLY A 193 17.57 1.70 -18.21
N ALA A 194 16.77 0.89 -17.52
CA ALA A 194 15.73 0.05 -18.11
C ALA A 194 14.42 0.79 -18.43
N ARG A 195 14.30 2.07 -18.04
CA ARG A 195 13.11 2.89 -18.32
C ARG A 195 12.91 3.23 -19.80
N VAL A 196 13.98 3.13 -20.60
CA VAL A 196 14.00 3.59 -22.00
C VAL A 196 13.57 2.48 -22.98
N GLY A 197 13.17 1.30 -22.50
CA GLY A 197 12.77 0.15 -23.32
C GLY A 197 11.42 -0.42 -22.97
#